data_AF-A0A9E5AU26-F1
#
_entry.id   AF-A0A9E5AU26-F1
#
_cell.length_a   1.000
_cell.length_b   1.000
_cell.length_c   1.000
_cell.angle_alpha   90.00
_cell.angle_beta   90.00
_cell.angle_gamma   90.00
#
_symmetry.space_group_name_H-M   'P 1'
#
loop_
_entity.id
_entity.type
_entity.pdbx_description
1 polymer ?
#
loop_
_entity_poly.entity_id
_entity_poly.type
_entity_poly.pdbx_seq_one_letter_code
_entity_poly.pdbx_strand_id
1 'polypeptide(L)'
;MKAHWAFGASSCWWALACSQPQAAVDANTAPAAEVGAAFDSAGAALDSNDGSKPQTANPDAALADSKAPDVSPVSQDAVVDSTAPETAACTVKPTLESLEKKYFAGSCAFSSCHSAAKHAGELVLEPGLSYANLIGIPALHPGAVNFVRVEPGQPDNSFLYIKVTQPQAGQGKLMPVGASEPVDADCGIAALKAWIAAGAKK
;
A
#
# COMPACT_ATOMS: atom_id res chain seq x y z
N MET A 1 -16.02 -28.47 -59.20
CA MET A 1 -16.07 -29.43 -58.07
C MET A 1 -14.69 -29.46 -57.42
N LYS A 2 -14.63 -29.62 -56.08
CA LYS A 2 -13.44 -29.91 -55.25
C LYS A 2 -12.27 -28.91 -55.30
N ALA A 3 -12.08 -28.24 -54.16
CA ALA A 3 -10.91 -27.43 -53.85
C ALA A 3 -9.79 -28.28 -53.23
N HIS A 4 -8.54 -27.86 -53.40
CA HIS A 4 -7.43 -28.22 -52.52
C HIS A 4 -6.55 -27.00 -52.29
N TRP A 5 -6.68 -26.37 -51.12
CA TRP A 5 -5.72 -25.40 -50.62
C TRP A 5 -4.69 -26.15 -49.78
N ALA A 6 -3.41 -26.05 -50.14
CA ALA A 6 -2.31 -26.60 -49.34
C ALA A 6 -1.86 -25.55 -48.32
N PHE A 7 -2.10 -25.82 -47.02
CA PHE A 7 -1.47 -25.06 -45.95
C PHE A 7 -0.02 -25.51 -45.79
N GLY A 8 0.92 -24.63 -46.14
CA GLY A 8 2.33 -24.80 -45.78
C GLY A 8 2.50 -24.57 -44.28
N ALA A 9 2.97 -25.59 -43.56
CA ALA A 9 3.35 -25.45 -42.16
C ALA A 9 4.71 -24.74 -42.07
N SER A 10 4.72 -23.46 -41.69
CA SER A 10 5.95 -22.74 -41.36
C SER A 10 6.45 -23.19 -39.98
N SER A 11 7.57 -23.90 -39.98
CA SER A 11 8.23 -24.43 -38.78
C SER A 11 8.65 -23.33 -37.81
N CYS A 12 8.19 -23.40 -36.56
CA CYS A 12 8.73 -22.57 -35.48
C CYS A 12 10.16 -23.02 -35.10
N TRP A 13 11.16 -22.39 -35.69
CA TRP A 13 12.55 -22.49 -35.27
C TRP A 13 12.82 -21.65 -34.00
N TRP A 14 12.51 -22.22 -32.82
CA TRP A 14 13.28 -21.99 -31.59
C TRP A 14 13.02 -23.12 -30.59
N ALA A 15 13.82 -24.19 -30.67
CA ALA A 15 13.84 -25.25 -29.67
C ALA A 15 15.20 -25.22 -28.95
N LEU A 16 15.29 -24.50 -27.84
CA LEU A 16 16.46 -24.50 -26.97
C LEU A 16 16.04 -24.88 -25.54
N ALA A 17 16.17 -26.18 -25.26
CA ALA A 17 16.32 -26.82 -23.95
C ALA A 17 15.56 -26.23 -22.73
N CYS A 18 14.35 -26.73 -22.47
CA CYS A 18 13.91 -26.99 -21.09
C CYS A 18 14.25 -28.45 -20.76
N SER A 19 15.21 -28.69 -19.88
CA SER A 19 15.66 -30.04 -19.50
C SER A 19 15.35 -30.35 -18.03
N GLN A 20 14.24 -31.09 -17.82
CA GLN A 20 13.99 -32.00 -16.68
C GLN A 20 13.98 -31.43 -15.23
N PRO A 21 13.52 -32.22 -14.23
CA PRO A 21 12.28 -33.00 -14.22
C PRO A 21 11.44 -32.75 -12.94
N GLN A 22 10.22 -33.28 -12.91
CA GLN A 22 9.44 -33.38 -11.67
C GLN A 22 10.04 -34.42 -10.71
N ALA A 23 10.01 -34.12 -9.41
CA ALA A 23 10.12 -35.12 -8.35
C ALA A 23 9.18 -34.72 -7.20
N ALA A 24 8.13 -35.52 -6.98
CA ALA A 24 7.34 -35.47 -5.76
C ALA A 24 7.91 -36.47 -4.76
N VAL A 25 8.00 -36.09 -3.49
CA VAL A 25 8.15 -37.02 -2.36
C VAL A 25 7.27 -36.53 -1.21
N ASP A 26 6.48 -37.46 -0.66
CA ASP A 26 5.51 -37.22 0.41
C ASP A 26 6.13 -37.29 1.82
N ALA A 27 5.31 -36.88 2.79
CA ALA A 27 5.27 -37.41 4.16
C ALA A 27 6.44 -37.14 5.13
N ASN A 28 6.20 -36.16 6.01
CA ASN A 28 5.96 -36.42 7.44
C ASN A 28 6.97 -37.31 8.20
N THR A 29 7.92 -36.70 8.91
CA THR A 29 8.53 -37.28 10.13
C THR A 29 9.03 -36.15 11.03
N ALA A 30 8.55 -36.14 12.28
CA ALA A 30 9.12 -35.38 13.37
C ALA A 30 9.77 -36.33 14.39
N PRO A 31 10.80 -35.89 15.13
CA PRO A 31 11.10 -36.47 16.43
C PRO A 31 11.01 -35.44 17.55
N ALA A 32 10.25 -35.79 18.59
CA ALA A 32 10.59 -35.44 19.97
C ALA A 32 11.62 -36.49 20.48
N ALA A 33 12.39 -36.32 21.55
CA ALA A 33 12.55 -35.21 22.51
C ALA A 33 14.08 -34.98 22.75
N GLU A 34 14.68 -34.58 23.88
CA GLU A 34 14.43 -34.82 25.32
C GLU A 34 15.03 -33.70 26.20
N VAL A 35 14.50 -33.62 27.42
CA VAL A 35 14.84 -32.85 28.64
C VAL A 35 16.29 -32.33 28.90
N GLY A 36 16.36 -31.19 29.60
CA GLY A 36 17.54 -30.74 30.37
C GLY A 36 17.22 -29.52 31.25
N ALA A 37 17.04 -29.73 32.56
CA ALA A 37 16.60 -28.68 33.51
C ALA A 37 17.53 -28.52 34.73
N ALA A 38 17.89 -27.28 35.04
CA ALA A 38 18.36 -26.75 36.34
C ALA A 38 18.27 -25.22 36.24
N PHE A 39 17.34 -24.49 36.87
CA PHE A 39 17.15 -24.27 38.31
C PHE A 39 18.39 -23.72 39.03
N ASP A 40 18.40 -22.40 39.25
CA ASP A 40 18.70 -21.84 40.57
C ASP A 40 17.88 -20.54 40.78
N SER A 41 17.63 -20.13 42.02
CA SER A 41 16.74 -19.00 42.37
C SER A 41 16.96 -18.46 43.79
N ALA A 42 17.23 -17.16 43.89
CA ALA A 42 16.99 -16.26 45.02
C ALA A 42 16.81 -14.84 44.42
N GLY A 43 15.87 -13.96 44.80
CA GLY A 43 15.26 -13.70 46.12
C GLY A 43 16.13 -12.70 46.89
N ALA A 44 15.70 -11.54 47.40
CA ALA A 44 14.44 -10.77 47.36
C ALA A 44 14.81 -9.24 47.45
N ALA A 45 13.95 -8.22 47.60
CA ALA A 45 12.50 -8.07 47.86
C ALA A 45 11.98 -6.74 47.25
N LEU A 46 10.68 -6.55 47.00
CA LEU A 46 9.71 -5.77 47.81
C LEU A 46 10.21 -4.44 48.42
N ASP A 47 9.71 -3.30 47.89
CA ASP A 47 9.15 -2.22 48.70
C ASP A 47 8.10 -1.42 47.88
N SER A 48 7.17 -0.74 48.55
CA SER A 48 6.13 0.10 47.95
C SER A 48 5.71 1.25 48.87
N ASN A 49 5.96 2.48 48.46
CA ASN A 49 5.40 3.71 49.02
C ASN A 49 5.52 4.78 47.91
N ASP A 50 4.43 5.30 47.34
CA ASP A 50 3.57 6.39 47.85
C ASP A 50 4.30 7.54 48.57
N GLY A 51 3.91 8.76 48.19
CA GLY A 51 4.65 9.99 48.46
C GLY A 51 4.08 11.19 47.70
N SER A 52 2.77 11.39 47.79
CA SER A 52 2.08 12.51 47.15
C SER A 52 2.35 13.88 47.81
N LYS A 53 2.12 14.95 47.03
CA LYS A 53 1.72 16.31 47.47
C LYS A 53 2.89 17.32 47.78
N PRO A 54 2.62 18.64 48.00
CA PRO A 54 2.69 19.63 46.91
C PRO A 54 3.47 20.92 47.24
N GLN A 55 3.58 21.83 46.26
CA GLN A 55 3.73 23.27 46.53
C GLN A 55 2.73 24.03 45.62
N THR A 56 1.55 24.44 46.11
CA THR A 56 1.24 25.64 46.93
C THR A 56 1.50 26.96 46.19
N ALA A 57 0.41 27.63 45.82
CA ALA A 57 0.41 29.00 45.31
C ALA A 57 0.64 30.05 46.42
N ASN A 58 0.90 31.30 46.04
CA ASN A 58 0.18 32.44 46.60
C ASN A 58 0.22 33.69 45.69
N PRO A 59 -0.67 34.68 45.88
CA PRO A 59 -1.07 35.64 44.85
C PRO A 59 -0.89 37.14 45.22
N ASP A 60 -1.07 38.02 44.24
CA ASP A 60 -1.66 39.38 44.32
C ASP A 60 -2.15 39.71 42.88
N ALA A 61 -3.42 40.02 42.58
CA ALA A 61 -4.19 41.24 42.89
C ALA A 61 -3.63 42.52 42.22
N ALA A 62 -4.39 43.40 41.55
CA ALA A 62 -5.74 43.36 40.96
C ALA A 62 -5.93 44.56 39.98
N LEU A 63 -6.91 44.48 39.07
CA LEU A 63 -7.72 45.59 38.48
C LEU A 63 -7.05 46.93 38.04
N ALA A 64 -7.13 47.25 36.73
CA ALA A 64 -7.53 48.59 36.25
C ALA A 64 -7.97 48.57 34.77
N ASP A 65 -9.02 49.34 34.46
CA ASP A 65 -9.59 49.57 33.11
C ASP A 65 -8.95 50.80 32.44
N SER A 66 -8.71 50.77 31.11
CA SER A 66 -8.81 51.97 30.24
C SER A 66 -8.60 51.69 28.74
N LYS A 67 -9.68 51.93 27.97
CA LYS A 67 -9.74 52.71 26.71
C LYS A 67 -8.77 52.40 25.54
N ALA A 68 -9.36 52.08 24.39
CA ALA A 68 -8.69 51.93 23.08
C ALA A 68 -8.16 53.25 22.47
N PRO A 69 -7.33 53.14 21.42
CA PRO A 69 -7.51 53.97 20.24
C PRO A 69 -7.76 53.16 18.96
N ASP A 70 -8.83 53.57 18.27
CA ASP A 70 -8.95 53.74 16.82
C ASP A 70 -7.81 53.20 15.91
N VAL A 71 -8.15 52.23 15.06
CA VAL A 71 -7.51 52.02 13.75
C VAL A 71 -8.59 51.76 12.71
N SER A 72 -8.62 52.60 11.67
CA SER A 72 -9.63 52.59 10.61
C SER A 72 -9.66 51.26 9.83
N PRO A 73 -10.84 50.83 9.34
CA PRO A 73 -10.93 49.68 8.44
C PRO A 73 -10.34 50.03 7.08
N VAL A 74 -9.27 49.34 6.67
CA VAL A 74 -8.74 49.42 5.31
C VAL A 74 -9.57 48.51 4.42
N SER A 75 -10.38 49.10 3.54
CA SER A 75 -11.11 48.37 2.51
C SER A 75 -10.12 47.61 1.61
N GLN A 76 -10.41 46.33 1.36
CA GLN A 76 -9.85 45.62 0.22
C GLN A 76 -10.99 44.94 -0.54
N ASP A 77 -11.21 45.39 -1.77
CA ASP A 77 -12.17 44.82 -2.70
C ASP A 77 -11.78 43.39 -3.08
N ALA A 78 -12.39 42.41 -2.41
CA ALA A 78 -12.24 40.99 -2.74
C ALA A 78 -13.12 40.61 -3.95
N VAL A 79 -12.87 41.22 -5.11
CA VAL A 79 -13.36 40.72 -6.41
C VAL A 79 -12.34 39.75 -7.01
N VAL A 80 -12.15 38.62 -6.32
CA VAL A 80 -11.49 37.45 -6.93
C VAL A 80 -12.50 36.73 -7.81
N ASP A 81 -12.46 37.09 -9.09
CA ASP A 81 -13.13 36.39 -10.18
C ASP A 81 -12.90 34.88 -10.06
N SER A 82 -13.96 34.15 -9.70
CA SER A 82 -13.90 32.70 -9.51
C SER A 82 -14.06 31.98 -10.84
N THR A 83 -13.17 32.27 -11.78
CA THR A 83 -12.99 31.51 -13.02
C THR A 83 -11.73 30.62 -12.92
N ALA A 84 -11.66 29.83 -11.85
CA ALA A 84 -10.84 28.62 -11.88
C ALA A 84 -11.51 27.62 -12.84
N PRO A 85 -10.81 27.06 -13.83
CA PRO A 85 -11.40 26.03 -14.67
C PRO A 85 -11.71 24.82 -13.81
N GLU A 86 -13.00 24.49 -13.69
CA GLU A 86 -13.45 23.32 -12.96
C GLU A 86 -12.80 22.07 -13.58
N THR A 87 -11.89 21.46 -12.82
CA THR A 87 -11.08 20.33 -13.25
C THR A 87 -11.99 19.23 -13.78
N ALA A 88 -11.66 18.65 -14.94
CA ALA A 88 -12.43 17.55 -15.51
C ALA A 88 -12.59 16.43 -14.48
N ALA A 89 -13.78 16.33 -13.88
CA ALA A 89 -13.98 15.56 -12.65
C ALA A 89 -13.71 14.08 -12.88
N CYS A 90 -12.84 13.49 -12.05
CA CYS A 90 -12.50 12.08 -12.15
C CYS A 90 -13.74 11.18 -11.97
N THR A 91 -13.94 10.26 -12.90
CA THR A 91 -15.09 9.30 -12.90
C THR A 91 -14.72 7.91 -12.38
N VAL A 92 -13.55 7.74 -11.76
CA VAL A 92 -13.13 6.49 -11.14
C VAL A 92 -13.71 6.43 -9.73
N LYS A 93 -14.56 5.42 -9.46
CA LYS A 93 -15.06 5.19 -8.10
C LYS A 93 -13.96 4.57 -7.24
N PRO A 94 -13.78 5.00 -5.98
CA PRO A 94 -12.80 4.41 -5.05
C PRO A 94 -13.30 3.06 -4.50
N THR A 95 -13.32 2.07 -5.36
CA THR A 95 -13.84 0.70 -5.13
C THR A 95 -12.89 -0.30 -5.78
N LEU A 96 -12.75 -1.49 -5.20
CA LEU A 96 -11.85 -2.50 -5.77
C LEU A 96 -12.25 -2.84 -7.22
N GLU A 97 -13.54 -3.09 -7.48
CA GLU A 97 -14.04 -3.42 -8.83
C GLU A 97 -13.60 -2.38 -9.89
N SER A 98 -13.68 -1.08 -9.55
CA SER A 98 -13.27 -0.02 -10.47
C SER A 98 -11.76 0.02 -10.69
N LEU A 99 -10.97 -0.25 -9.64
CA LEU A 99 -9.51 -0.30 -9.71
C LEU A 99 -9.02 -1.54 -10.47
N GLU A 100 -9.62 -2.71 -10.22
CA GLU A 100 -9.38 -3.95 -10.95
C GLU A 100 -9.63 -3.75 -12.45
N LYS A 101 -10.80 -3.21 -12.79
CA LYS A 101 -11.26 -3.05 -14.18
C LYS A 101 -10.46 -1.99 -14.96
N LYS A 102 -10.11 -0.86 -14.34
CA LYS A 102 -9.44 0.25 -15.05
C LYS A 102 -7.91 0.15 -15.02
N TYR A 103 -7.31 -0.32 -13.93
CA TYR A 103 -5.85 -0.23 -13.72
C TYR A 103 -5.18 -1.59 -13.52
N PHE A 104 -5.66 -2.44 -12.60
CA PHE A 104 -4.93 -3.67 -12.29
C PHE A 104 -4.89 -4.61 -13.50
N ALA A 105 -6.01 -4.78 -14.19
CA ALA A 105 -6.08 -5.56 -15.42
C ALA A 105 -5.07 -5.02 -16.46
N GLY A 106 -5.25 -3.79 -16.94
CA GLY A 106 -4.47 -3.25 -18.06
C GLY A 106 -3.00 -2.91 -17.77
N SER A 107 -2.67 -2.47 -16.55
CA SER A 107 -1.35 -1.91 -16.22
C SER A 107 -0.47 -2.83 -15.36
N CYS A 108 -1.06 -3.73 -14.56
CA CYS A 108 -0.33 -4.54 -13.57
C CYS A 108 -0.32 -6.04 -13.89
N ALA A 109 -1.46 -6.59 -14.33
CA ALA A 109 -1.62 -8.00 -14.66
C ALA A 109 -1.37 -8.29 -16.16
N PHE A 110 -1.89 -7.47 -17.07
CA PHE A 110 -1.78 -7.68 -18.52
C PHE A 110 -0.34 -7.57 -19.06
N SER A 111 0.50 -6.73 -18.44
CA SER A 111 1.96 -6.70 -18.67
C SER A 111 2.69 -7.96 -18.14
N SER A 112 1.93 -8.97 -17.72
CA SER A 112 2.34 -10.28 -17.21
C SER A 112 3.05 -10.29 -15.86
N CYS A 113 3.54 -9.16 -15.31
CA CYS A 113 4.26 -9.17 -14.03
C CYS A 113 3.41 -9.69 -12.85
N HIS A 114 2.24 -9.09 -12.58
CA HIS A 114 1.37 -9.49 -11.46
C HIS A 114 0.17 -10.33 -11.91
N SER A 115 0.43 -11.32 -12.75
CA SER A 115 -0.55 -12.31 -13.26
C SER A 115 -0.28 -13.70 -12.69
N ALA A 116 -1.26 -14.60 -12.79
CA ALA A 116 -1.15 -16.02 -12.47
C ALA A 116 -0.07 -16.78 -13.28
N ALA A 117 0.52 -16.15 -14.30
CA ALA A 117 1.59 -16.73 -15.11
C ALA A 117 3.02 -16.37 -14.65
N LYS A 118 3.21 -15.31 -13.85
CA LYS A 118 4.54 -14.86 -13.39
C LYS A 118 4.66 -14.56 -11.90
N HIS A 119 3.57 -14.22 -11.21
CA HIS A 119 3.55 -14.00 -9.76
C HIS A 119 4.68 -13.08 -9.24
N ALA A 120 5.01 -11.98 -9.94
CA ALA A 120 6.13 -11.14 -9.53
C ALA A 120 5.92 -10.60 -8.09
N GLY A 121 6.87 -10.88 -7.19
CA GLY A 121 6.73 -10.56 -5.76
C GLY A 121 5.64 -11.36 -5.03
N GLU A 122 5.32 -12.57 -5.52
CA GLU A 122 4.24 -13.46 -5.06
C GLU A 122 2.86 -12.79 -5.07
N LEU A 123 2.60 -11.93 -6.07
CA LEU A 123 1.41 -11.09 -6.16
C LEU A 123 0.68 -11.32 -7.49
N VAL A 124 -0.58 -11.75 -7.40
CA VAL A 124 -1.53 -11.84 -8.52
C VAL A 124 -2.62 -10.78 -8.32
N LEU A 125 -2.83 -9.95 -9.34
CA LEU A 125 -3.78 -8.83 -9.34
C LEU A 125 -4.94 -9.01 -10.33
N GLU A 126 -5.13 -10.23 -10.84
CA GLU A 126 -6.25 -10.55 -11.71
C GLU A 126 -7.60 -10.46 -10.97
N PRO A 127 -8.70 -10.11 -11.67
CA PRO A 127 -10.00 -9.90 -11.05
C PRO A 127 -10.45 -11.07 -10.19
N GLY A 128 -10.91 -10.77 -8.96
CA GLY A 128 -11.38 -11.76 -8.00
C GLY A 128 -10.27 -12.45 -7.19
N LEU A 129 -9.01 -12.42 -7.64
CA LEU A 129 -7.83 -12.85 -6.87
C LEU A 129 -7.16 -11.69 -6.12
N SER A 130 -7.25 -10.47 -6.65
CA SER A 130 -6.50 -9.31 -6.15
C SER A 130 -6.71 -9.03 -4.65
N TYR A 131 -7.96 -9.05 -4.17
CA TYR A 131 -8.32 -8.73 -2.78
C TYR A 131 -7.55 -9.58 -1.77
N ALA A 132 -7.62 -10.90 -1.92
CA ALA A 132 -6.98 -11.87 -1.02
C ALA A 132 -5.44 -11.83 -1.11
N ASN A 133 -4.90 -11.30 -2.21
CA ASN A 133 -3.46 -11.09 -2.40
C ASN A 133 -2.97 -9.73 -1.88
N LEU A 134 -3.86 -8.80 -1.52
CA LEU A 134 -3.50 -7.42 -1.16
C LEU A 134 -3.73 -7.09 0.32
N ILE A 135 -4.90 -7.41 0.86
CA ILE A 135 -5.32 -6.84 2.16
C ILE A 135 -4.61 -7.55 3.32
N GLY A 136 -3.83 -6.79 4.10
CA GLY A 136 -3.10 -7.31 5.28
C GLY A 136 -1.96 -8.29 4.96
N ILE A 137 -1.67 -8.55 3.68
CA ILE A 137 -0.61 -9.47 3.25
C ILE A 137 0.75 -8.74 3.32
N PRO A 138 1.79 -9.30 3.96
CA PRO A 138 3.13 -8.70 4.02
C PRO A 138 3.70 -8.33 2.64
N ALA A 139 4.41 -7.21 2.55
CA ALA A 139 5.09 -6.80 1.33
C ALA A 139 6.39 -7.60 1.12
N LEU A 140 6.43 -8.46 0.09
CA LEU A 140 7.60 -9.27 -0.23
C LEU A 140 8.65 -8.46 -1.00
N HIS A 141 9.34 -7.55 -0.30
CA HIS A 141 10.46 -6.78 -0.85
C HIS A 141 11.45 -6.37 0.27
N PRO A 142 12.78 -6.43 0.07
CA PRO A 142 13.75 -6.12 1.14
C PRO A 142 13.61 -4.71 1.74
N GLY A 143 13.33 -3.70 0.90
CA GLY A 143 13.02 -2.33 1.37
C GLY A 143 11.62 -2.13 1.96
N ALA A 144 10.84 -3.18 2.18
CA ALA A 144 9.43 -3.12 2.57
C ALA A 144 9.08 -4.00 3.79
N VAL A 145 10.08 -4.49 4.54
CA VAL A 145 9.90 -5.46 5.64
C VAL A 145 8.89 -5.05 6.73
N ASN A 146 8.64 -3.75 6.89
CA ASN A 146 7.69 -3.20 7.87
C ASN A 146 6.32 -2.84 7.28
N PHE A 147 6.06 -3.16 6.00
CA PHE A 147 4.84 -2.80 5.29
C PHE A 147 4.02 -4.04 4.91
N VAL A 148 2.70 -3.87 4.85
CA VAL A 148 1.79 -4.77 4.12
C VAL A 148 1.52 -4.21 2.72
N ARG A 149 1.03 -5.04 1.80
CA ARG A 149 0.68 -4.66 0.43
C ARG A 149 -0.42 -3.59 0.44
N VAL A 150 -1.51 -3.81 1.19
CA VAL A 150 -2.52 -2.80 1.52
C VAL A 150 -2.90 -2.90 2.99
N GLU A 151 -2.78 -1.78 3.69
CA GLU A 151 -3.18 -1.57 5.08
C GLU A 151 -4.51 -0.77 5.09
N PRO A 152 -5.65 -1.39 5.47
CA PRO A 152 -6.94 -0.71 5.51
C PRO A 152 -6.91 0.56 6.35
N GLY A 153 -7.35 1.68 5.77
CA GLY A 153 -7.36 2.99 6.42
C GLY A 153 -6.03 3.74 6.40
N GLN A 154 -4.91 3.12 6.00
CA GLN A 154 -3.58 3.73 6.01
C GLN A 154 -2.91 3.71 4.62
N PRO A 155 -3.24 4.66 3.71
CA PRO A 155 -2.63 4.72 2.38
C PRO A 155 -1.12 4.83 2.41
N ASP A 156 -0.57 5.66 3.30
CA ASP A 156 0.87 5.93 3.36
C ASP A 156 1.65 4.76 4.02
N ASN A 157 0.97 3.82 4.68
CA ASN A 157 1.52 2.55 5.16
C ASN A 157 1.21 1.35 4.23
N SER A 158 0.61 1.61 3.06
CA SER A 158 0.27 0.58 2.07
C SER A 158 1.32 0.51 0.98
N PHE A 159 2.08 -0.58 0.91
CA PHE A 159 3.19 -0.69 -0.04
C PHE A 159 2.73 -0.58 -1.50
N LEU A 160 1.53 -1.05 -1.85
CA LEU A 160 0.95 -0.86 -3.19
C LEU A 160 0.91 0.62 -3.58
N TYR A 161 0.43 1.49 -2.68
CA TYR A 161 0.31 2.93 -2.92
C TYR A 161 1.69 3.58 -3.07
N ILE A 162 2.65 3.22 -2.21
CA ILE A 162 4.05 3.65 -2.32
C ILE A 162 4.64 3.24 -3.67
N LYS A 163 4.43 1.99 -4.10
CA LYS A 163 4.98 1.44 -5.35
C LYS A 163 4.50 2.14 -6.60
N VAL A 164 3.31 2.75 -6.60
CA VAL A 164 2.73 3.45 -7.77
C VAL A 164 2.82 4.97 -7.69
N THR A 165 3.39 5.54 -6.62
CA THR A 165 3.53 7.00 -6.43
C THR A 165 5.00 7.43 -6.34
N GLN A 166 5.66 7.17 -5.20
CA GLN A 166 7.06 7.50 -4.96
C GLN A 166 7.74 6.40 -4.12
N PRO A 167 8.19 5.29 -4.72
CA PRO A 167 9.03 4.34 -4.02
C PRO A 167 10.40 4.97 -3.72
N GLN A 168 10.82 4.87 -2.48
CA GLN A 168 12.08 5.41 -1.98
C GLN A 168 13.29 4.57 -2.41
N ALA A 169 14.49 5.06 -2.14
CA ALA A 169 15.72 4.29 -2.32
C ALA A 169 15.62 2.94 -1.58
N GLY A 170 15.98 1.84 -2.26
CA GLY A 170 15.85 0.49 -1.71
C GLY A 170 14.45 -0.13 -1.79
N GLN A 171 13.39 0.59 -2.18
CA GLN A 171 12.04 0.06 -2.38
C GLN A 171 11.76 -0.42 -3.82
N GLY A 172 12.78 -0.36 -4.69
CA GLY A 172 12.69 -0.74 -6.11
C GLY A 172 12.00 0.32 -6.99
N LYS A 173 11.94 0.09 -8.30
CA LYS A 173 11.42 1.07 -9.29
C LYS A 173 9.92 1.38 -9.13
N LEU A 174 9.49 2.54 -9.62
CA LEU A 174 8.06 2.87 -9.80
C LEU A 174 7.34 1.78 -10.60
N MET A 175 6.08 1.52 -10.22
CA MET A 175 5.20 0.56 -10.88
C MET A 175 4.09 1.30 -11.65
N PRO A 176 3.76 0.86 -12.88
CA PRO A 176 4.37 -0.23 -13.64
C PRO A 176 5.82 0.06 -14.06
N VAL A 177 6.64 -0.99 -14.20
CA VAL A 177 8.05 -0.85 -14.58
C VAL A 177 8.19 -0.13 -15.92
N GLY A 178 8.98 0.94 -15.93
CA GLY A 178 9.19 1.77 -17.12
C GLY A 178 8.32 3.04 -17.16
N ALA A 179 7.35 3.19 -16.26
CA ALA A 179 6.72 4.48 -16.02
C ALA A 179 7.73 5.48 -15.46
N SER A 180 7.74 6.70 -16.02
CA SER A 180 8.49 7.85 -15.47
C SER A 180 7.70 8.57 -14.38
N GLU A 181 6.37 8.50 -14.44
CA GLU A 181 5.43 9.20 -13.56
C GLU A 181 4.32 8.25 -13.09
N PRO A 182 3.61 8.55 -11.97
CA PRO A 182 2.47 7.76 -11.50
C PRO A 182 1.40 7.58 -12.58
N VAL A 183 0.89 6.35 -12.73
CA VAL A 183 -0.19 6.07 -13.70
C VAL A 183 -1.47 6.74 -13.24
N ASP A 184 -1.91 7.74 -14.02
CA ASP A 184 -3.17 8.45 -13.81
C ASP A 184 -3.26 9.07 -12.39
N ALA A 185 -2.33 9.99 -12.11
CA ALA A 185 -2.18 10.63 -10.80
C ALA A 185 -3.48 11.29 -10.30
N ASP A 186 -4.18 12.02 -11.17
CA ASP A 186 -5.38 12.77 -10.81
C ASP A 186 -6.59 11.87 -10.54
N CYS A 187 -6.63 10.67 -11.14
CA CYS A 187 -7.83 9.85 -11.18
C CYS A 187 -7.64 8.45 -10.61
N GLY A 188 -6.66 7.69 -11.11
CA GLY A 188 -6.33 6.34 -10.65
C GLY A 188 -5.69 6.31 -9.27
N ILE A 189 -4.65 7.13 -9.06
CA ILE A 189 -3.96 7.24 -7.76
C ILE A 189 -4.88 7.85 -6.70
N ALA A 190 -5.66 8.88 -7.06
CA ALA A 190 -6.66 9.46 -6.17
C ALA A 190 -7.72 8.44 -5.72
N ALA A 191 -8.28 7.65 -6.66
CA ALA A 191 -9.24 6.60 -6.35
C ALA A 191 -8.63 5.46 -5.53
N LEU A 192 -7.37 5.08 -5.79
CA LEU A 192 -6.62 4.10 -4.99
C LEU A 192 -6.44 4.59 -3.55
N LYS A 193 -5.97 5.83 -3.37
CA LYS A 193 -5.79 6.45 -2.04
C LYS A 193 -7.10 6.49 -1.26
N ALA A 194 -8.17 6.95 -1.90
CA ALA A 194 -9.49 7.05 -1.29
C ALA A 194 -10.09 5.67 -0.95
N TRP A 195 -9.89 4.65 -1.79
CA TRP A 195 -10.31 3.28 -1.51
C TRP A 195 -9.59 2.69 -0.29
N ILE A 196 -8.27 2.87 -0.19
CA ILE A 196 -7.49 2.40 0.97
C ILE A 196 -7.95 3.16 2.23
N ALA A 197 -8.05 4.49 2.18
CA ALA A 197 -8.50 5.32 3.30
C ALA A 197 -9.92 4.96 3.78
N ALA A 198 -10.81 4.53 2.88
CA ALA A 198 -12.16 4.04 3.21
C ALA A 198 -12.21 2.62 3.82
N GLY A 199 -11.05 2.04 4.16
CA GLY A 199 -10.91 0.71 4.75
C GLY A 199 -10.75 -0.42 3.74
N ALA A 200 -10.31 -0.12 2.51
CA ALA A 200 -9.95 -1.10 1.47
C ALA A 200 -10.99 -2.23 1.28
N LYS A 201 -12.27 -1.86 1.16
CA LYS A 201 -13.40 -2.80 1.07
C LYS A 201 -13.44 -3.52 -0.28
N LYS A 202 -13.93 -4.77 -0.28
CA LYS A 202 -14.13 -5.56 -1.50
C LYS A 202 -15.22 -4.95 -2.38
#